data_AF-A0A9D9CM45-F1
#
_entry.id   AF-A0A9D9CM45-F1
#
_cell.length_a   1.000
_cell.length_b   1.000
_cell.length_c   1.000
_cell.angle_alpha   90.00
_cell.angle_beta   90.00
_cell.angle_gamma   90.00
#
_symmetry.space_group_name_H-M   'P 1'
#
loop_
_entity.id
_entity.type
_entity.pdbx_description
1 polymer ?
#
loop_
_entity_poly.entity_id
_entity_poly.type
_entity_poly.pdbx_seq_one_letter_code
_entity_poly.pdbx_strand_id
1 'polypeptide(L)'
;MKKLFYGVSLLLVAFVFASCGNTEMCYKVTTTYKLLGQEMSTVDYLWITKNQLRDAEADIKSALVAIGVSEDVIEVSSVPALNGECGK
;
A
#
# COMPACT_ATOMS: atom_id res chain seq x y z
N MET A 1 52.39 -2.40 2.19
CA MET A 1 51.76 -1.07 2.03
C MET A 1 50.56 -1.23 1.09
N LYS A 2 49.35 -1.02 1.63
CA LYS A 2 48.06 -1.16 0.93
C LYS A 2 47.93 -0.07 -0.16
N LYS A 3 47.60 -0.45 -1.38
CA LYS A 3 47.07 0.47 -2.40
C LYS A 3 45.61 0.10 -2.64
N LEU A 4 44.71 0.88 -2.03
CA LEU A 4 43.30 0.93 -2.37
C LEU A 4 43.15 1.69 -3.68
N PHE A 5 42.62 1.05 -4.72
CA PHE A 5 42.07 1.74 -5.87
C PHE A 5 40.66 1.25 -6.18
N TYR A 6 39.81 2.25 -6.24
CA TYR A 6 38.37 2.34 -6.50
C TYR A 6 37.89 1.64 -7.78
N GLY A 7 36.60 1.31 -7.78
CA GLY A 7 35.80 1.07 -8.99
C GLY A 7 34.75 -0.02 -8.76
N VAL A 8 33.77 0.16 -7.86
CA VAL A 8 32.45 0.75 -8.20
C VAL A 8 32.12 0.57 -9.69
N SER A 9 31.75 -0.64 -10.10
CA SER A 9 31.10 -0.89 -11.38
C SER A 9 30.43 -2.26 -11.38
N LEU A 10 29.33 -2.38 -10.63
CA LEU A 10 28.33 -3.43 -10.86
C LEU A 10 26.95 -3.06 -10.26
N LEU A 11 26.70 -1.75 -10.09
CA LEU A 11 25.44 -1.18 -9.59
C LEU A 11 24.52 -0.70 -10.73
N LEU A 12 24.65 -1.30 -11.92
CA LEU A 12 24.05 -0.81 -13.17
C LEU A 12 23.13 -1.82 -13.88
N VAL A 13 22.60 -2.81 -13.13
CA VAL A 13 21.53 -3.71 -13.64
C VAL A 13 20.20 -3.49 -12.91
N ALA A 14 20.12 -2.56 -11.97
CA ALA A 14 18.91 -2.32 -11.17
C ALA A 14 17.92 -1.28 -11.77
N PHE A 15 18.24 -0.67 -12.92
CA PHE A 15 17.55 0.56 -13.37
C PHE A 15 16.58 0.42 -14.56
N VAL A 16 16.15 -0.80 -14.92
CA VAL A 16 15.27 -0.99 -16.11
C VAL A 16 13.89 -1.61 -15.80
N PHE A 17 13.53 -1.81 -14.52
CA PHE A 17 12.19 -2.31 -14.14
C PHE A 17 11.32 -1.32 -13.34
N ALA A 18 11.76 -0.06 -13.17
CA ALA A 18 11.09 0.88 -12.25
C ALA A 18 9.92 1.70 -12.85
N SER A 19 9.53 1.52 -14.11
CA SER A 19 8.66 2.52 -14.78
C SER A 19 7.15 2.23 -14.77
N CYS A 20 6.65 1.20 -14.06
CA CYS A 20 5.20 0.93 -14.03
C CYS A 20 4.57 0.81 -12.63
N GLY A 21 5.34 1.05 -11.54
CA GLY A 21 4.84 0.88 -10.17
C GLY A 21 5.23 1.95 -9.15
N ASN A 22 6.04 2.94 -9.53
CA ASN A 22 6.62 3.91 -8.59
C ASN A 22 5.97 5.31 -8.60
N THR A 23 4.93 5.53 -9.42
CA THR A 23 4.19 6.80 -9.37
C THR A 23 3.23 6.74 -8.20
N GLU A 24 3.43 7.61 -7.21
CA GLU A 24 2.44 7.81 -6.15
C GLU A 24 1.19 8.48 -6.72
N MET A 25 0.03 7.97 -6.33
CA MET A 25 -1.25 8.56 -6.66
C MET A 25 -2.21 8.43 -5.47
N CYS A 26 -3.30 9.18 -5.50
CA CYS A 26 -4.33 9.08 -4.48
C CYS A 26 -5.18 7.83 -4.71
N TYR A 27 -5.29 7.00 -3.69
CA TYR A 27 -6.22 5.87 -3.65
C TYR A 27 -7.27 6.09 -2.57
N LYS A 28 -8.52 5.84 -2.93
CA LYS A 28 -9.63 5.71 -1.99
C LYS A 28 -9.72 4.23 -1.60
N VAL A 29 -9.42 3.93 -0.35
CA VAL A 29 -9.49 2.58 0.23
C VAL A 29 -10.75 2.52 1.08
N THR A 30 -11.68 1.65 0.70
CA THR A 30 -12.90 1.39 1.45
C THR A 30 -12.79 0.03 2.13
N THR A 31 -12.96 0.02 3.45
CA THR A 31 -12.89 -1.19 4.26
C THR A 31 -14.24 -1.41 4.92
N THR A 32 -14.87 -2.53 4.62
CA THR A 32 -16.13 -2.95 5.24
C THR A 32 -15.89 -4.22 6.04
N TYR A 33 -16.38 -4.24 7.28
CA TYR A 33 -16.21 -5.40 8.16
C TYR A 33 -17.33 -5.54 9.18
N LYS A 34 -17.49 -6.74 9.75
CA LYS A 34 -18.47 -7.01 10.81
C LYS A 34 -17.79 -7.21 12.15
N LEU A 35 -18.10 -6.35 13.13
CA LEU A 35 -17.60 -6.45 14.50
C LEU A 35 -18.78 -6.47 15.47
N LEU A 36 -18.81 -7.45 16.38
CA LEU A 36 -19.89 -7.61 17.38
C LEU A 36 -21.31 -7.65 16.77
N GLY A 37 -21.45 -8.22 15.57
CA GLY A 37 -22.74 -8.33 14.90
C GLY A 37 -23.15 -7.10 14.09
N GLN A 38 -22.40 -6.01 14.15
CA GLN A 38 -22.66 -4.77 13.41
C GLN A 38 -21.73 -4.63 12.21
N GLU A 39 -22.27 -4.18 11.08
CA GLU A 39 -21.49 -3.83 9.89
C GLU A 39 -20.92 -2.42 10.05
N MET A 40 -19.62 -2.29 9.82
CA MET A 40 -18.86 -1.05 9.89
C MET A 40 -18.21 -0.83 8.54
N SER A 41 -18.14 0.42 8.10
CA SER A 41 -17.44 0.80 6.88
C SER A 41 -16.60 2.05 7.12
N THR A 42 -15.34 2.02 6.69
CA THR A 42 -14.42 3.16 6.74
C THR A 42 -13.90 3.47 5.34
N VAL A 43 -13.61 4.75 5.11
CA VAL A 43 -13.03 5.24 3.86
C VAL A 43 -11.79 6.04 4.20
N ASP A 44 -10.65 5.59 3.68
CA ASP A 44 -9.36 6.22 3.85
C ASP A 44 -8.81 6.66 2.49
N TYR A 45 -8.14 7.81 2.47
CA TYR A 45 -7.49 8.34 1.28
C TYR A 45 -5.98 8.28 1.46
N LEU A 46 -5.30 7.49 0.64
CA LEU A 46 -3.87 7.22 0.76
C LEU A 46 -3.13 7.74 -0.46
N TRP A 47 -2.12 8.58 -0.25
CA TRP A 47 -1.19 9.00 -1.31
C TRP A 47 0.01 8.07 -1.34
N ILE A 48 -0.08 7.01 -2.14
CA ILE A 48 0.90 5.92 -2.14
C ILE A 48 1.10 5.34 -3.55
N THR A 49 2.15 4.55 -3.73
CA THR A 49 2.35 3.78 -4.95
C THR A 49 1.43 2.56 -5.01
N LYS A 50 1.22 2.00 -6.21
CA LYS A 50 0.43 0.77 -6.39
C LYS A 50 1.00 -0.43 -5.63
N ASN A 51 2.32 -0.51 -5.46
CA ASN A 51 2.95 -1.58 -4.68
C ASN A 51 2.62 -1.43 -3.19
N GLN A 52 2.78 -0.21 -2.66
CA GLN A 52 2.43 0.09 -1.27
C GLN A 52 0.93 -0.07 -0.99
N LEU A 53 0.06 0.13 -1.99
CA LEU A 53 -1.38 -0.09 -1.83
C LEU A 53 -1.69 -1.54 -1.46
N ARG A 54 -1.04 -2.51 -2.11
CA ARG A 54 -1.24 -3.92 -1.80
C ARG A 54 -0.79 -4.26 -0.38
N ASP A 55 0.32 -3.69 0.05
CA ASP A 55 0.84 -3.88 1.40
C ASP A 55 -0.12 -3.23 2.43
N ALA A 56 -0.62 -2.02 2.15
CA ALA A 56 -1.58 -1.34 3.01
C ALA A 56 -2.91 -2.11 3.13
N GLU A 57 -3.43 -2.69 2.05
CA GLU A 57 -4.64 -3.54 2.10
C GLU A 57 -4.42 -4.79 2.97
N ALA A 58 -3.25 -5.41 2.88
CA ALA A 58 -2.89 -6.56 3.72
C ALA A 58 -2.75 -6.17 5.20
N ASP A 59 -2.12 -5.03 5.49
CA ASP A 59 -1.96 -4.50 6.83
C ASP A 59 -3.31 -4.16 7.48
N ILE A 60 -4.23 -3.55 6.73
CA ILE A 60 -5.61 -3.26 7.19
C ILE A 60 -6.32 -4.57 7.58
N LYS A 61 -6.27 -5.59 6.71
CA LYS A 61 -6.86 -6.91 7.01
C LYS A 61 -6.24 -7.53 8.25
N SER A 62 -4.91 -7.51 8.35
CA SER A 62 -4.19 -8.06 9.51
C SER A 62 -4.56 -7.35 10.81
N ALA A 63 -4.67 -6.02 10.78
CA ALA A 63 -5.08 -5.22 11.93
C ALA A 63 -6.52 -5.53 12.38
N LEU A 64 -7.45 -5.70 11.43
CA LEU A 64 -8.84 -6.07 11.73
C LEU A 64 -8.92 -7.49 12.33
N VAL A 65 -8.16 -8.44 11.80
CA VAL A 65 -8.06 -9.79 12.39
C VAL A 65 -7.47 -9.74 13.80
N ALA A 66 -6.45 -8.90 14.03
CA ALA A 66 -5.83 -8.74 15.35
C ALA A 66 -6.79 -8.19 16.42
N ILE A 67 -7.81 -7.41 16.02
CA ILE A 67 -8.88 -6.93 16.93
C ILE A 67 -10.09 -7.88 17.03
N GLY A 68 -10.00 -9.07 16.43
CA GLY A 68 -11.02 -10.12 16.54
C GLY A 68 -12.10 -10.12 15.46
N VAL A 69 -11.90 -9.42 14.36
CA VAL A 69 -12.76 -9.54 13.17
C VAL A 69 -12.39 -10.81 12.40
N SER A 70 -13.38 -11.60 11.99
CA SER A 70 -13.11 -12.79 11.18
C SER A 70 -12.71 -12.41 9.75
N GLU A 71 -11.72 -13.08 9.19
CA GLU A 71 -11.15 -12.71 7.88
C GLU A 71 -12.16 -12.82 6.73
N ASP A 72 -13.11 -13.75 6.80
CA ASP A 72 -14.16 -13.99 5.81
C ASP A 72 -15.20 -12.86 5.73
N VAL A 73 -15.26 -11.99 6.74
CA VAL A 73 -16.18 -10.84 6.77
C VAL A 73 -15.46 -9.51 6.60
N ILE A 74 -14.19 -9.51 6.13
CA ILE A 74 -13.43 -8.29 5.83
C ILE A 74 -13.36 -8.10 4.31
N GLU A 75 -13.96 -7.02 3.84
CA GLU A 75 -13.86 -6.57 2.46
C GLU A 75 -13.01 -5.29 2.41
N VAL A 76 -11.88 -5.35 1.69
CA VAL A 76 -11.06 -4.18 1.39
C VAL A 76 -11.10 -3.97 -0.12
N SER A 77 -11.46 -2.78 -0.53
CA SER A 77 -11.47 -2.37 -1.94
C SER A 77 -10.74 -1.04 -2.10
N SER A 78 -9.98 -0.91 -3.17
CA SER A 78 -9.27 0.32 -3.49
C SER A 78 -9.51 0.74 -4.92
N VAL A 79 -9.70 2.05 -5.11
CA VAL A 79 -9.82 2.67 -6.43
C VAL A 79 -8.97 3.94 -6.47
N PRO A 80 -8.45 4.34 -7.64
CA PRO A 80 -7.93 5.69 -7.82
C PRO A 80 -8.97 6.71 -7.36
N ALA A 81 -8.59 7.60 -6.45
CA ALA A 81 -9.48 8.64 -5.98
C ALA A 81 -9.69 9.71 -7.06
N LEU A 82 -10.82 10.40 -7.01
CA LEU A 82 -11.09 11.53 -7.88
C LEU A 82 -10.23 12.74 -7.47
N ASN A 83 -9.98 13.64 -8.42
CA ASN A 83 -9.19 14.85 -8.18
C ASN A 83 -9.77 15.65 -6.99
N GLY A 84 -8.92 15.95 -6.01
CA GLY A 84 -9.27 16.72 -4.81
C GLY A 84 -9.63 15.90 -3.57
N GLU A 85 -9.84 14.59 -3.68
CA GLU A 85 -10.24 13.75 -2.52
C GLU A 85 -9.09 13.50 -1.53
N CYS A 86 -7.82 13.48 -1.99
CA CYS A 86 -6.65 13.40 -1.10
C CYS A 86 -6.25 14.73 -0.44
N GLY A 87 -6.99 15.83 -0.66
CA GLY A 87 -6.71 17.11 -0.02
C GLY A 87 -5.37 17.77 -0.41
N LYS A 88 -4.85 17.50 -1.61
CA LYS A 88 -3.73 18.26 -2.19
C LYS A 88 -4.21 19.47 -2.97
#